data_AF-A0A1M5L4F6-F1
#
_entry.id   AF-A0A1M5L4F6-F1
#
_cell.length_a   1.000
_cell.length_b   1.000
_cell.length_c   1.000
_cell.angle_alpha   90.00
_cell.angle_beta   90.00
_cell.angle_gamma   90.00
#
_symmetry.space_group_name_H-M   'P 1'
#
loop_
_entity.id
_entity.type
_entity.pdbx_description
1 polymer ?
#
loop_
_entity_poly.entity_id
_entity_poly.type
_entity_poly.pdbx_seq_one_letter_code
_entity_poly.pdbx_strand_id
1 'polypeptide(L)'
;KELYSWVKKSDVGSKSNSSSSKSSTKSIKVGSKVYLSKGAKKYVTGENIPSSIKGKTYTVQQVKGNRVLLKEIYSWVYKSDVGGSTASSKPKSKSFSVGQKVTVKKSASKFATGESIADFVKGNSYTVKQVKSDRLLLDGIMSWVRKSDVY
;
A
#
# COMPACT_ATOMS: atom_id res chain seq x y z
N LYS A 1 44.99 50.07 12.65
CA LYS A 1 43.59 50.07 12.14
C LYS A 1 43.19 48.62 11.94
N GLU A 2 42.81 47.99 13.04
CA GLU A 2 42.23 46.66 13.20
C GLU A 2 41.17 46.86 14.31
N LEU A 3 40.02 46.19 14.44
CA LEU A 3 39.62 44.81 14.19
C LEU A 3 38.11 44.76 13.93
N TYR A 4 37.69 43.74 13.18
CA TYR A 4 36.33 43.23 13.11
C TYR A 4 35.84 42.77 14.50
N SER A 5 34.57 43.02 14.86
CA SER A 5 33.80 42.19 15.80
C SER A 5 32.29 42.47 15.72
N TRP A 6 31.57 41.54 15.09
CA TRP A 6 30.11 41.40 15.17
C TRP A 6 29.80 40.40 16.29
N VAL A 7 29.05 40.80 17.31
CA VAL A 7 28.44 39.87 18.27
C VAL A 7 26.96 39.68 17.93
N LYS A 8 26.62 38.41 17.65
CA LYS A 8 25.26 37.90 17.48
C LYS A 8 24.55 37.82 18.83
N LYS A 9 23.30 38.25 18.87
CA LYS A 9 22.34 37.86 19.91
C LYS A 9 21.72 36.52 19.55
N SER A 10 22.00 35.53 20.38
CA SER A 10 21.38 34.22 20.42
C SER A 10 20.31 34.23 21.49
N ASP A 11 19.08 33.83 21.17
CA ASP A 11 18.20 33.17 22.12
C ASP A 11 17.32 32.11 21.43
N VAL A 12 17.65 30.88 21.83
CA VAL A 12 17.00 29.57 21.81
C VAL A 12 15.63 29.37 21.12
N GLY A 13 15.63 28.39 20.21
CA GLY A 13 14.44 27.79 19.60
C GLY A 13 14.78 26.40 19.04
N SER A 14 15.27 25.52 19.91
CA SER A 14 15.65 24.15 19.57
C SER A 14 14.43 23.27 19.26
N LYS A 15 14.23 22.92 17.98
CA LYS A 15 13.99 21.53 17.57
C LYS A 15 14.12 21.38 16.05
N SER A 16 15.37 21.13 15.67
CA SER A 16 15.73 20.35 14.49
C SER A 16 14.93 19.05 14.44
N ASN A 17 14.21 18.84 13.33
CA ASN A 17 14.07 17.51 12.76
C ASN A 17 13.83 17.66 11.25
N SER A 18 14.89 18.03 10.51
CA SER A 18 14.95 17.72 9.09
C SER A 18 15.19 16.23 8.96
N SER A 19 14.11 15.45 9.05
CA SER A 19 14.13 14.07 8.60
C SER A 19 14.25 14.09 7.08
N SER A 20 15.50 14.20 6.62
CA SER A 20 15.94 13.74 5.31
C SER A 20 15.61 12.25 5.23
N SER A 21 14.35 11.93 4.93
CA SER A 21 13.96 10.61 4.49
C SER A 21 14.58 10.44 3.11
N LYS A 22 15.72 9.74 3.10
CA LYS A 22 16.31 9.12 1.91
C LYS A 22 15.28 8.14 1.37
N SER A 23 14.28 8.66 0.66
CA SER A 23 13.27 7.89 -0.03
C SER A 23 13.99 7.18 -1.15
N SER A 24 14.19 5.88 -0.97
CA SER A 24 14.71 4.97 -1.98
C SER A 24 13.96 5.23 -3.28
N THR A 25 14.69 5.72 -4.28
CA THR A 25 14.16 6.26 -5.53
C THR A 25 13.61 5.12 -6.40
N LYS A 26 12.49 4.52 -5.99
CA LYS A 26 11.68 3.71 -6.89
C LYS A 26 11.24 4.65 -8.01
N SER A 27 11.69 4.35 -9.23
CA SER A 27 11.36 5.15 -10.41
C SER A 27 9.84 5.11 -10.63
N ILE A 28 9.15 6.20 -10.28
CA ILE A 28 7.72 6.37 -10.51
C ILE A 28 7.49 6.48 -12.02
N LYS A 29 6.65 5.61 -12.58
CA LYS A 29 6.28 5.59 -14.00
C LYS A 29 4.83 6.00 -14.20
N VAL A 30 4.49 6.49 -15.39
CA VAL A 30 3.09 6.70 -15.81
C VAL A 30 2.31 5.38 -15.66
N GLY A 31 1.07 5.45 -15.18
CA GLY A 31 0.23 4.30 -14.85
C GLY A 31 0.48 3.69 -13.47
N SER A 32 1.56 4.08 -12.77
CA SER A 32 1.82 3.58 -11.41
C SER A 32 0.81 4.13 -10.42
N LYS A 33 0.44 3.34 -9.41
CA LYS A 33 -0.32 3.82 -8.25
C LYS A 33 0.63 4.40 -7.21
N VAL A 34 0.41 5.64 -6.78
CA VAL A 34 1.24 6.32 -5.77
C VAL A 34 0.40 6.79 -4.60
N TYR A 35 0.98 6.74 -3.39
CA TYR A 35 0.31 7.20 -2.18
C TYR A 35 0.62 8.67 -1.93
N LEU A 36 -0.41 9.53 -1.90
CA LEU A 36 -0.24 10.92 -1.50
C LEU A 36 -0.12 11.01 0.02
N SER A 37 1.04 11.46 0.49
CA SER A 37 1.35 11.55 1.92
C SER A 37 0.35 12.44 2.67
N LYS A 38 0.02 12.04 3.90
CA LYS A 38 -0.75 12.88 4.83
C LYS A 38 -0.02 14.17 5.20
N GLY A 39 1.32 14.18 5.10
CA GLY A 39 2.17 15.34 5.33
C GLY A 39 2.25 16.33 4.18
N ALA A 40 1.69 15.99 3.00
CA ALA A 40 1.73 16.86 1.83
C ALA A 40 0.95 18.16 2.12
N LYS A 41 1.59 19.32 1.90
CA LYS A 41 1.03 20.64 2.26
C LYS A 41 0.41 21.34 1.06
N LYS A 42 1.18 21.49 -0.01
CA LYS A 42 0.82 22.26 -1.19
C LYS A 42 1.02 21.45 -2.45
N TYR A 43 0.14 21.68 -3.41
CA TYR A 43 0.38 21.24 -4.78
C TYR A 43 1.57 21.99 -5.36
N VAL A 44 2.06 21.49 -6.48
CA VAL A 44 3.04 22.20 -7.30
C VAL A 44 2.48 23.54 -7.79
N THR A 45 1.17 23.63 -8.00
CA THR A 45 0.48 24.88 -8.39
C THR A 45 0.48 25.93 -7.27
N GLY A 46 0.91 25.58 -6.06
CA GLY A 46 0.97 26.49 -4.90
C GLY A 46 -0.27 26.47 -4.03
N GLU A 47 -1.38 25.91 -4.52
CA GLU A 47 -2.61 25.72 -3.78
C GLU A 47 -2.44 24.72 -2.63
N ASN A 48 -3.20 24.90 -1.55
CA ASN A 48 -3.19 23.96 -0.43
C ASN A 48 -3.87 22.64 -0.83
N ILE A 49 -3.25 21.53 -0.46
CA ILE A 49 -3.81 20.19 -0.65
C ILE A 49 -4.92 20.00 0.39
N PRO A 50 -6.19 19.77 -0.01
CA PRO A 50 -7.25 19.52 0.94
C PRO A 50 -7.03 18.21 1.71
N SER A 51 -7.37 18.18 3.00
CA SER A 51 -7.24 16.97 3.83
C SER A 51 -7.99 15.78 3.23
N SER A 52 -9.12 16.01 2.56
CA SER A 52 -9.95 15.00 1.90
C SER A 52 -9.24 14.19 0.82
N ILE A 53 -8.18 14.72 0.22
CA ILE A 53 -7.42 14.01 -0.83
C ILE A 53 -6.14 13.39 -0.30
N LYS A 54 -5.68 13.80 0.89
CA LYS A 54 -4.46 13.28 1.51
C LYS A 54 -4.65 11.85 1.98
N GLY A 55 -3.56 11.08 2.01
CA GLY A 55 -3.56 9.72 2.50
C GLY A 55 -4.32 8.72 1.63
N LYS A 56 -4.47 9.04 0.34
CA LYS A 56 -5.13 8.21 -0.67
C LYS A 56 -4.14 7.79 -1.75
N THR A 57 -4.50 6.75 -2.50
CA THR A 57 -3.71 6.25 -3.63
C THR A 57 -4.29 6.76 -4.92
N TYR A 58 -3.42 7.26 -5.80
CA TYR A 58 -3.78 7.85 -7.08
C TYR A 58 -2.98 7.24 -8.21
N THR A 59 -3.51 7.30 -9.41
CA THR A 59 -2.84 6.81 -10.61
C THR A 59 -2.01 7.94 -11.21
N VAL A 60 -0.75 7.68 -11.51
CA VAL A 60 0.12 8.66 -12.18
C VAL A 60 -0.30 8.79 -13.64
N GLN A 61 -0.73 9.99 -14.03
CA GLN A 61 -1.04 10.32 -15.43
C GLN A 61 0.20 10.79 -16.17
N GLN A 62 1.05 11.61 -15.53
CA GLN A 62 2.27 12.14 -16.14
C GLN A 62 3.37 12.26 -15.09
N VAL A 63 4.62 12.20 -15.55
CA VAL A 63 5.82 12.42 -14.74
C VAL A 63 6.67 13.48 -15.44
N LYS A 64 7.03 14.54 -14.72
CA LYS A 64 7.90 15.61 -15.24
C LYS A 64 8.88 16.06 -14.16
N GLY A 65 10.16 15.74 -14.34
CA GLY A 65 11.23 16.08 -13.40
C GLY A 65 10.94 15.57 -11.99
N ASN A 66 10.80 16.50 -11.03
CA ASN A 66 10.50 16.22 -9.63
C ASN A 66 9.00 16.17 -9.29
N ARG A 67 8.12 16.11 -10.29
CA ARG A 67 6.66 16.22 -10.13
C ARG A 67 5.90 15.11 -10.85
N VAL A 68 4.71 14.81 -10.35
CA VAL A 68 3.78 13.86 -10.98
C VAL A 68 2.37 14.44 -11.03
N LEU A 69 1.65 14.15 -12.11
CA LEU A 69 0.25 14.48 -12.29
C LEU A 69 -0.61 13.29 -11.86
N LEU A 70 -1.55 13.52 -10.94
CA LEU A 70 -2.45 12.48 -10.44
C LEU A 70 -3.75 12.49 -11.26
N LYS A 71 -4.08 11.34 -11.89
CA LYS A 71 -5.17 11.21 -12.86
C LYS A 71 -6.54 11.58 -12.28
N GLU A 72 -6.81 11.18 -11.04
CA GLU A 72 -8.14 11.33 -10.45
C GLU A 72 -8.41 12.75 -9.93
N ILE A 73 -7.38 13.57 -9.72
CA ILE A 73 -7.52 14.95 -9.21
C ILE A 73 -6.94 16.01 -10.17
N TYR A 74 -6.38 15.59 -11.31
CA TYR A 74 -5.75 16.43 -12.32
C TYR A 74 -4.80 17.51 -11.77
N SER A 75 -4.11 17.19 -10.68
CA SER A 75 -3.22 18.14 -10.00
C SER A 75 -1.82 17.60 -9.84
N TRP A 76 -0.85 18.51 -9.93
CA TRP A 76 0.57 18.21 -9.83
C TRP A 76 1.02 18.18 -8.38
N VAL A 77 1.69 17.09 -7.99
CA VAL A 77 2.29 16.91 -6.66
C VAL A 77 3.77 16.60 -6.77
N TYR A 78 4.53 16.93 -5.73
CA TYR A 78 5.96 16.64 -5.69
C TYR A 78 6.21 15.15 -5.49
N LYS A 79 7.26 14.62 -6.14
CA LYS A 79 7.71 13.24 -5.94
C LYS A 79 8.09 12.94 -4.48
N SER A 80 8.50 13.96 -3.72
CA SER A 80 8.76 13.84 -2.28
C SER A 80 7.50 13.65 -1.44
N ASP A 81 6.37 14.17 -1.91
CA ASP A 81 5.08 14.09 -1.24
C ASP A 81 4.30 12.82 -1.62
N VAL A 82 4.79 12.10 -2.63
CA VAL A 82 4.24 10.79 -3.02
C VAL A 82 5.21 9.68 -2.66
N GLY A 83 4.79 8.84 -1.73
CA GLY A 83 5.52 7.65 -1.33
C GLY A 83 5.22 6.49 -2.26
N GLY A 84 6.19 5.58 -2.38
CA GLY A 84 6.10 4.37 -3.21
C GLY A 84 4.74 3.71 -3.12
N SER A 85 4.35 3.07 -4.23
CA SER A 85 3.20 2.18 -4.36
C SER A 85 3.23 1.13 -3.25
N THR A 86 2.82 1.49 -2.04
CA THR A 86 2.02 0.56 -1.29
C THR A 86 0.76 0.52 -2.13
N ALA A 87 0.67 -0.52 -2.96
CA ALA A 87 -0.54 -1.29 -2.97
C ALA A 87 -0.90 -1.58 -1.50
N SER A 88 -1.41 -0.57 -0.78
CA SER A 88 -2.50 -0.77 0.13
C SER A 88 -3.69 -1.07 -0.78
N SER A 89 -3.63 -2.22 -1.45
CA SER A 89 -4.67 -3.19 -1.25
C SER A 89 -4.84 -3.27 0.27
N LYS A 90 -5.67 -2.37 0.82
CA LYS A 90 -6.64 -2.79 1.83
C LYS A 90 -7.05 -4.17 1.34
N PRO A 91 -6.68 -5.26 2.04
CA PRO A 91 -6.77 -6.60 1.48
C PRO A 91 -8.15 -6.67 0.89
N LYS A 92 -8.21 -6.71 -0.45
CA LYS A 92 -9.49 -6.87 -1.13
C LYS A 92 -9.92 -8.19 -0.55
N SER A 93 -10.87 -8.14 0.38
CA SER A 93 -11.32 -9.29 1.13
C SER A 93 -11.58 -10.31 0.04
N LYS A 94 -10.75 -11.37 0.01
CA LYS A 94 -10.79 -12.32 -1.09
C LYS A 94 -12.23 -12.80 -1.13
N SER A 95 -12.95 -12.33 -2.14
CA SER A 95 -14.35 -12.62 -2.29
C SER A 95 -14.37 -13.92 -3.05
N PHE A 96 -14.85 -14.95 -2.37
CA PHE A 96 -14.99 -16.27 -2.94
C PHE A 96 -16.48 -16.51 -3.17
N SER A 97 -16.80 -17.14 -4.29
CA SER A 97 -18.16 -17.55 -4.62
C SER A 97 -18.25 -19.07 -4.71
N VAL A 98 -19.43 -19.61 -4.46
CA VAL A 98 -19.73 -21.03 -4.71
C VAL A 98 -19.52 -21.31 -6.21
N GLY A 99 -18.89 -22.43 -6.54
CA GLY A 99 -18.49 -22.80 -7.90
C GLY A 99 -17.11 -22.27 -8.33
N GLN A 100 -16.48 -21.36 -7.57
CA GLN A 100 -15.14 -20.88 -7.88
C GLN A 100 -14.09 -21.98 -7.62
N LYS A 101 -13.11 -22.17 -8.51
CA LYS A 101 -11.91 -22.96 -8.19
C LYS A 101 -10.93 -22.12 -7.38
N VAL A 102 -10.50 -22.65 -6.24
CA VAL A 102 -9.51 -22.05 -5.36
C VAL A 102 -8.37 -23.02 -5.12
N THR A 103 -7.16 -22.50 -4.98
CA THR A 103 -5.97 -23.35 -4.78
C THR A 103 -5.54 -23.29 -3.33
N VAL A 104 -5.36 -24.46 -2.71
CA VAL A 104 -4.84 -24.54 -1.34
C VAL A 104 -3.36 -24.20 -1.36
N LYS A 105 -2.94 -23.29 -0.49
CA LYS A 105 -1.53 -22.92 -0.37
C LYS A 105 -0.69 -24.11 0.08
N LYS A 106 0.53 -24.21 -0.45
CA LYS A 106 1.52 -25.18 0.02
C LYS A 106 1.93 -24.98 1.49
N SER A 107 1.80 -23.75 1.98
CA SER A 107 2.05 -23.40 3.38
C SER A 107 0.89 -23.72 4.33
N ALA A 108 -0.26 -24.19 3.82
CA ALA A 108 -1.40 -24.52 4.65
C ALA A 108 -1.09 -25.80 5.46
N SER A 109 -1.27 -25.73 6.78
CA SER A 109 -0.94 -26.83 7.69
C SER A 109 -2.17 -27.53 8.26
N LYS A 110 -3.23 -26.77 8.56
CA LYS A 110 -4.45 -27.28 9.18
C LYS A 110 -5.69 -26.79 8.47
N PHE A 111 -6.66 -27.69 8.32
CA PHE A 111 -8.02 -27.32 7.96
C PHE A 111 -8.62 -26.43 9.04
N ALA A 112 -9.67 -25.69 8.69
CA ALA A 112 -10.45 -24.92 9.65
C ALA A 112 -11.23 -25.82 10.64
N THR A 113 -11.33 -27.13 10.38
CA THR A 113 -11.81 -28.17 11.31
C THR A 113 -10.74 -28.60 12.32
N GLY A 114 -9.46 -28.25 12.10
CA GLY A 114 -8.34 -28.56 13.01
C GLY A 114 -7.46 -29.72 12.55
N GLU A 115 -7.96 -30.55 11.64
CA GLU A 115 -7.24 -31.67 11.03
C GLU A 115 -6.04 -31.19 10.20
N SER A 116 -4.99 -32.02 10.13
CA SER A 116 -3.82 -31.72 9.30
C SER A 116 -4.15 -31.85 7.82
N ILE A 117 -3.66 -30.92 7.01
CA ILE A 117 -3.85 -30.96 5.56
C ILE A 117 -2.86 -31.97 4.96
N ALA A 118 -3.37 -32.98 4.27
CA ALA A 118 -2.54 -33.96 3.56
C ALA A 118 -1.74 -33.30 2.42
N ASP A 119 -0.55 -33.82 2.12
CA ASP A 119 0.34 -33.20 1.12
C ASP A 119 -0.26 -33.18 -0.29
N PHE A 120 -1.06 -34.18 -0.65
CA PHE A 120 -1.77 -34.18 -1.94
C PHE A 120 -2.86 -33.11 -2.03
N VAL A 121 -3.24 -32.45 -0.93
CA VAL A 121 -4.20 -31.33 -0.97
C VAL A 121 -3.47 -30.00 -1.21
N LYS A 122 -2.23 -29.91 -0.74
CA LYS A 122 -1.42 -28.69 -0.79
C LYS A 122 -0.98 -28.38 -2.22
N GLY A 123 -1.30 -27.18 -2.70
CA GLY A 123 -0.98 -26.75 -4.05
C GLY A 123 -1.98 -27.20 -5.13
N ASN A 124 -3.02 -27.94 -4.74
CA ASN A 124 -4.08 -28.38 -5.64
C ASN A 124 -5.31 -27.47 -5.57
N SER A 125 -6.07 -27.45 -6.67
CA SER A 125 -7.24 -26.59 -6.84
C SER A 125 -8.54 -27.36 -6.72
N TYR A 126 -9.45 -26.85 -5.91
CA TYR A 126 -10.75 -27.44 -5.61
C TYR A 126 -11.86 -26.44 -5.84
N THR A 127 -13.05 -26.95 -6.15
CA THR A 127 -14.24 -26.11 -6.34
C THR A 127 -14.83 -25.74 -4.98
N VAL A 128 -15.19 -24.47 -4.79
CA VAL A 128 -15.86 -24.01 -3.57
C VAL A 128 -17.30 -24.49 -3.57
N LYS A 129 -17.66 -25.31 -2.60
CA LYS A 129 -19.02 -25.80 -2.37
C LYS A 129 -19.83 -24.87 -1.47
N GLN A 130 -19.18 -24.27 -0.47
CA GLN A 130 -19.80 -23.30 0.45
C GLN A 130 -18.82 -22.21 0.86
N VAL A 131 -19.35 -21.01 1.08
CA VAL A 131 -18.59 -19.84 1.54
C VAL A 131 -19.12 -19.41 2.90
N LYS A 132 -18.24 -19.32 3.89
CA LYS A 132 -18.49 -18.67 5.18
C LYS A 132 -17.66 -17.40 5.31
N SER A 133 -17.81 -16.67 6.41
CA SER A 133 -17.07 -15.42 6.64
C SER A 133 -15.55 -15.64 6.61
N ASP A 134 -15.04 -16.67 7.29
CA ASP A 134 -13.62 -16.96 7.50
C ASP A 134 -13.06 -18.15 6.69
N ARG A 135 -13.94 -19.02 6.18
CA ARG A 135 -13.58 -20.33 5.61
C ARG A 135 -14.42 -20.72 4.41
N LEU A 136 -13.94 -21.69 3.64
CA LEU A 136 -14.55 -22.25 2.43
C LEU A 136 -14.64 -23.76 2.54
N LEU A 137 -15.77 -24.35 2.16
CA LEU A 137 -15.90 -25.80 2.01
C LEU A 137 -15.47 -26.16 0.59
N LEU A 138 -14.49 -27.05 0.45
CA LEU A 138 -13.96 -27.45 -0.84
C LEU A 138 -14.50 -28.81 -1.27
N ASP A 139 -15.05 -28.86 -2.49
CA ASP A 139 -15.53 -30.08 -3.13
C ASP A 139 -14.32 -30.96 -3.52
N GLY A 140 -14.46 -32.29 -3.40
CA GLY A 140 -13.39 -33.27 -3.56
C GLY A 140 -12.69 -33.67 -2.25
N ILE A 141 -12.44 -32.73 -1.33
CA ILE A 141 -11.85 -33.03 0.00
C ILE A 141 -12.85 -32.93 1.15
N MET A 142 -14.03 -32.36 0.91
CA MET A 142 -15.13 -32.20 1.88
C MET A 142 -14.72 -31.59 3.21
N SER A 143 -13.73 -30.70 3.19
CA SER A 143 -13.18 -30.09 4.39
C SER A 143 -13.12 -28.57 4.27
N TRP A 144 -13.17 -27.90 5.42
CA TRP A 144 -13.16 -26.44 5.51
C TRP A 144 -11.73 -25.92 5.46
N VAL A 145 -11.42 -25.03 4.52
CA VAL A 145 -10.13 -24.35 4.41
C VAL A 145 -10.29 -22.86 4.72
N ARG A 146 -9.34 -22.26 5.44
CA ARG A 146 -9.40 -20.82 5.75
C ARG A 146 -9.20 -20.00 4.47
N LYS A 147 -9.88 -18.86 4.36
CA LYS A 147 -9.67 -17.90 3.25
C LYS A 147 -8.23 -17.38 3.17
N SER A 148 -7.51 -17.38 4.30
CA SER A 148 -6.09 -17.05 4.36
C SER A 148 -5.21 -18.10 3.67
N ASP A 149 -5.68 -19.35 3.61
CA ASP A 149 -4.90 -20.52 3.20
C ASP A 149 -5.18 -20.94 1.75
N VAL A 150 -5.93 -20.10 1.04
CA VAL A 150 -6.23 -20.25 -0.40
C VAL A 150 -5.89 -19.00 -1.19
N TYR A 151 -5.70 -19.16 -2.50
CA TYR A 151 -5.66 -18.08 -3.48
C TYR A 151 -6.59 -18.37 -4.65
#